data_AF-I0ILC8-F1
#
_entry.id   AF-I0ILC8-F1
#
_cell.length_a   1.000
_cell.length_b   1.000
_cell.length_c   1.000
_cell.angle_alpha   90.00
_cell.angle_beta   90.00
_cell.angle_gamma   90.00
#
_symmetry.space_group_name_H-M   'P 1'
#
loop_
_entity.id
_entity.type
_entity.pdbx_description
1 polymer ?
#
loop_
_entity_poly.entity_id
_entity_poly.type
_entity_poly.pdbx_seq_one_letter_code
_entity_poly.pdbx_strand_id
1 'polypeptide(L)' 'MANSTMIHVRIDERIKTEATETLSAMGLSESDAVRVFLLRIIAERQLAFELKVPNATTRRATQEADEIVRTKGA' A
#
# COMPACT_ATOMS: atom_id res chain seq x y z
N MET A 1 10.99 -21.63 -18.63
CA MET A 1 11.69 -21.28 -17.37
C MET A 1 10.81 -20.30 -16.62
N ALA A 2 10.46 -20.57 -15.35
CA ALA A 2 9.66 -19.64 -14.56
C ALA A 2 10.56 -18.47 -14.13
N ASN A 3 10.27 -17.27 -14.64
CA ASN A 3 11.05 -16.07 -14.36
C ASN A 3 10.56 -15.46 -13.02
N SER A 4 10.88 -16.11 -11.91
CA SER A 4 10.47 -15.69 -10.57
C SER A 4 11.61 -14.99 -9.83
N THR A 5 11.31 -13.85 -9.20
CA THR A 5 12.21 -13.15 -8.28
C THR A 5 11.63 -13.16 -6.87
N MET A 6 12.48 -13.11 -5.85
CA MET A 6 12.06 -13.11 -4.44
C MET A 6 12.00 -11.70 -3.89
N ILE A 7 11.06 -11.45 -2.98
CA ILE A 7 10.93 -10.20 -2.23
C ILE A 7 11.35 -10.48 -0.78
N HIS A 8 12.38 -9.78 -0.30
CA HIS A 8 12.79 -9.82 1.09
C HIS A 8 12.24 -8.60 1.83
N VAL A 9 11.25 -8.80 2.69
CA VAL A 9 10.67 -7.75 3.53
C VAL A 9 10.96 -8.05 4.99
N ARG A 10 11.49 -7.07 5.72
CA ARG A 10 11.64 -7.18 7.16
C ARG A 10 10.30 -6.88 7.83
N ILE A 11 9.85 -7.78 8.68
CA ILE A 11 8.62 -7.65 9.48
C ILE A 11 8.89 -8.05 10.93
N ASP A 12 8.07 -7.56 11.84
CA ASP A 12 8.08 -8.02 13.24
C ASP A 12 7.66 -9.49 13.30
N GLU A 13 8.31 -10.26 14.16
CA GLU A 13 8.06 -11.70 14.28
C GLU A 13 6.61 -12.00 14.69
N ARG A 14 6.01 -11.18 15.55
CA ARG A 14 4.61 -11.37 15.98
C ARG A 14 3.65 -11.16 14.82
N ILE A 15 3.90 -10.13 14.00
CA ILE A 15 3.10 -9.86 12.80
C ILE A 15 3.19 -11.04 11.83
N LYS A 16 4.39 -11.60 11.64
CA LYS A 16 4.58 -12.76 10.77
C LYS A 16 3.74 -13.96 11.23
N THR A 17 3.82 -14.30 12.51
CA THR A 17 3.09 -15.43 13.08
C THR A 17 1.59 -15.24 12.95
N GLU A 18 1.06 -14.08 13.34
CA GLU A 18 -0.37 -13.79 13.27
C GLU A 18 -0.90 -13.79 11.82
N ALA A 19 -0.12 -13.23 10.89
CA ALA A 19 -0.46 -13.26 9.47
C ALA A 19 -0.47 -14.69 8.90
N THR A 20 0.52 -15.52 9.26
CA THR A 20 0.59 -16.92 8.84
C THR A 20 -0.63 -17.70 9.31
N GLU A 21 -1.01 -17.57 10.59
CA GLU A 21 -2.16 -18.27 11.16
C GLU A 21 -3.48 -17.81 10.52
N THR A 22 -3.66 -16.50 10.37
CA THR A 22 -4.87 -15.90 9.78
C THR A 22 -5.05 -16.33 8.33
N LEU A 23 -3.99 -16.27 7.51
CA LEU A 23 -4.04 -16.65 6.10
C LEU A 23 -4.24 -18.16 5.93
N SER A 24 -3.60 -18.98 6.78
CA SER A 24 -3.79 -20.43 6.77
C SER A 24 -5.22 -20.83 7.09
N ALA A 25 -5.88 -20.13 8.03
CA ALA A 25 -7.30 -20.32 8.32
C ALA A 25 -8.21 -20.00 7.12
N MET A 26 -7.76 -19.13 6.20
CA MET A 26 -8.42 -18.81 4.93
C MET A 26 -8.00 -19.75 3.77
N GLY A 27 -7.10 -20.71 4.01
CA GLY A 27 -6.56 -21.61 2.98
C GLY A 27 -5.57 -20.96 2.02
N LEU A 28 -4.92 -19.85 2.43
CA LEU A 28 -3.97 -19.10 1.63
C LEU A 28 -2.57 -19.17 2.23
N SER A 29 -1.55 -19.23 1.38
CA SER A 29 -0.17 -19.01 1.82
C SER A 29 0.14 -17.51 1.90
N GLU A 30 1.14 -17.14 2.70
CA GLU A 30 1.66 -15.76 2.74
C GLU A 30 2.07 -15.27 1.34
N SER A 31 2.67 -16.15 0.53
CA SER A 31 3.10 -15.84 -0.83
C SER A 31 1.92 -15.58 -1.77
N ASP A 32 0.79 -16.26 -1.58
CA ASP A 32 -0.41 -16.03 -2.39
C ASP A 32 -1.07 -14.71 -2.02
N ALA A 33 -1.13 -14.39 -0.72
CA ALA A 33 -1.63 -13.10 -0.25
C ALA A 33 -0.80 -11.93 -0.81
N VAL A 34 0.54 -12.03 -0.76
CA VAL A 34 1.44 -11.01 -1.34
C VAL A 34 1.26 -10.89 -2.85
N ARG A 35 1.13 -12.01 -3.58
CA ARG A 35 0.87 -12.00 -5.03
C ARG A 35 -0.44 -11.29 -5.36
N VAL A 36 -1.54 -11.64 -4.69
CA VAL A 36 -2.86 -11.04 -4.93
C VAL A 36 -2.84 -9.55 -4.60
N PHE A 37 -2.18 -9.15 -3.52
CA PHE A 37 -1.99 -7.75 -3.14
C PHE A 37 -1.29 -6.94 -4.24
N LEU A 38 -0.15 -7.43 -4.75
CA LEU A 38 0.59 -6.76 -5.82
C LEU A 38 -0.21 -6.68 -7.13
N LEU A 39 -0.92 -7.76 -7.50
CA LEU A 39 -1.79 -7.77 -8.67
C LEU A 39 -2.91 -6.74 -8.56
N ARG A 40 -3.48 -6.56 -7.36
CA ARG A 40 -4.52 -5.55 -7.12
C ARG A 40 -3.98 -4.13 -7.30
N ILE A 41 -2.78 -3.85 -6.80
CA ILE A 41 -2.13 -2.55 -6.97
C ILE A 41 -1.89 -2.25 -8.46
N ILE A 42 -1.40 -3.24 -9.21
CA ILE A 42 -1.14 -3.10 -10.64
C ILE A 42 -2.43 -2.82 -11.40
N ALA A 43 -3.49 -3.57 -11.11
CA ALA A 43 -4.77 -3.45 -11.80
C ALA A 43 -5.44 -2.08 -11.55
N GLU A 44 -5.42 -1.61 -10.31
CA GLU A 44 -6.15 -0.40 -9.93
C GLU A 44 -5.31 0.87 -9.90
N ARG A 45 -3.99 0.75 -10.02
CA ARG A 45 -3.04 1.87 -9.91
C ARG A 45 -3.19 2.64 -8.60
N GLN A 46 -3.65 1.97 -7.56
CA GLN A 46 -3.79 2.48 -6.20
C GLN A 46 -3.45 1.38 -5.20
N LEU A 47 -3.18 1.77 -3.96
CA LEU A 47 -2.98 0.80 -2.90
C LEU A 47 -4.28 0.01 -2.66
N ALA A 48 -4.18 -1.29 -2.39
CA ALA A 48 -5.35 -2.18 -2.27
C ALA A 48 -6.27 -1.89 -1.06
N PHE A 49 -5.93 -0.88 -0.27
CA PHE A 49 -6.71 -0.35 0.83
C PHE A 49 -6.70 1.17 0.79
N GLU A 50 -7.76 1.78 1.30
CA GLU A 50 -7.94 3.22 1.29
C GLU A 50 -6.87 3.93 2.13
N LEU A 51 -6.10 4.80 1.48
CA LEU A 51 -5.13 5.68 2.13
C LEU A 51 -5.86 6.94 2.64
N LYS A 52 -6.24 6.93 3.92
CA LYS A 52 -6.94 8.06 4.56
C LYS A 52 -6.07 9.30 4.76
N VAL A 53 -4.74 9.15 4.72
CA VAL A 53 -3.79 10.25 4.97
C VAL A 53 -3.06 10.61 3.67
N PRO A 54 -3.19 11.85 3.17
CA PRO A 54 -2.48 12.31 2.00
C PRO A 54 -0.96 12.21 2.20
N ASN A 55 -0.23 11.81 1.17
CA ASN A 55 1.23 11.77 1.20
C ASN A 55 1.83 13.20 1.27
N ALA A 56 3.13 13.30 1.56
CA ALA A 56 3.79 14.60 1.73
C ALA A 56 3.68 15.51 0.50
N THR A 57 3.75 14.95 -0.70
CA THR A 57 3.62 15.69 -1.97
C THR A 57 2.22 16.26 -2.13
N THR A 58 1.19 15.45 -1.88
CA THR A 58 -0.21 15.90 -1.95
C THR A 58 -0.47 17.00 -0.92
N ARG A 59 0.05 16.87 0.31
CA ARG A 59 -0.10 17.92 1.33
C ARG A 59 0.52 19.25 0.92
N ARG A 60 1.72 19.23 0.30
CA ARG A 60 2.36 20.45 -0.22
C ARG A 60 1.54 21.08 -1.33
N ALA A 61 1.07 20.29 -2.29
CA ALA A 61 0.24 20.79 -3.38
C ALA A 61 -1.06 21.43 -2.89
N THR A 62 -1.71 20.86 -1.85
CA THR A 62 -2.89 21.47 -1.23
C THR A 62 -2.55 22.79 -0.53
N GLN A 63 -1.44 22.86 0.20
CA GLN A 63 -1.00 24.10 0.86
C GLN A 63 -0.70 25.21 -0.16
N GLU A 64 0.00 24.87 -1.25
CA GLU A 64 0.27 25.80 -2.35
C GLU A 64 -1.03 26.29 -3.00
N ALA A 65 -2.00 25.39 -3.22
CA ALA A 65 -3.31 25.76 -3.75
C ALA A 65 -4.07 26.73 -2.82
N ASP A 66 -4.06 26.48 -1.51
CA ASP A 66 -4.69 27.33 -0.50
C ASP A 66 -4.06 28.74 -0.46
N GLU A 67 -2.73 28.82 -0.61
CA GLU A 67 -2.00 30.09 -0.70
C GLU A 67 -2.37 30.87 -1.97
N ILE A 68 -2.48 30.19 -3.12
CA ILE A 68 -2.89 30.81 -4.38
C ILE A 68 -4.32 31.36 -4.28
N VAL A 69 -5.26 30.61 -3.70
CA VAL A 69 -6.65 31.07 -3.50
C VAL A 69 -6.69 32.30 -2.60
N ARG A 70 -5.91 32.30 -1.50
CA ARG A 70 -5.86 33.42 -0.56
C ARG A 70 -5.27 34.69 -1.17
N THR A 71 -4.22 34.57 -1.97
CA THR A 71 -3.52 35.70 -2.58
C THR A 71 -4.24 36.27 -3.80
N LYS A 72 -5.00 35.46 -4.55
CA LYS A 72 -5.82 35.93 -5.68
C LYS A 72 -7.22 36.41 -5.29
N GLY A 73 -7.70 36.05 -4.10
CA GLY A 73 -8.98 36.48 -3.56
C GLY A 73 -8.93 37.76 -2.71
N ALA A 74 -7.74 38.35 -2.53
CA ALA A 74 -7.48 39.65 -1.90
C ALA A 74 -7.12 40.69 -2.99
#